data_AF-A0AAV3T552-F1
#
_entry.id   AF-A0AAV3T552-F1
#
_cell.length_a   1.000
_cell.length_b   1.000
_cell.length_c   1.000
_cell.angle_alpha   90.00
_cell.angle_beta   90.00
_cell.angle_gamma   90.00
#
_symmetry.space_group_name_H-M   'P 1'
#
loop_
_entity.id
_entity.type
_entity.pdbx_description
1 polymer ?
#
loop_
_entity_poly.entity_id
_entity_poly.type
_entity_poly.pdbx_seq_one_letter_code
_entity_poly.pdbx_strand_id
1 'polypeptide(L)'
;MTRLTDTTWRPTRVGTLVVLLGTLAVSAALARPLGLEPSIVLAWTAAVPFALGLWLVERERWRPAARFLAGVAVLPLGVGATVGAVYAAVTLFGSLFPQPTAAQVAEATLVVLGRLAVVAGLTAAALGATVSVGDLADRASLRRFSKVAGRTAFVAIAAAGALVALAVVGHTEIGGLQGTVGDAASGVASALERELLAPDAGTPHVFSFAALVVLSSLTVAGALRSLPVAELLDAPASVTAVRRALYQVTLAGIVLLVAGTLTRFAISPARLRRVLPAAAYDALVAVTTLGVLRTALVAAAVAGLAGVLVGWLFRRLARASAGTAAVRHAPTVAGGALVAGTFAVHAPLVDELHGFVLSQVPYTVAGTVREQSGAILSYYGTFTAAAVLLAVVLVAATATLVAARVGVGLRILPVDTFGPALAAAGLFVAAAFAGTTDAVTPLRFLACVVAALVVWDAGEYATQLGDEIGRHVSTAGVEGVHLVGTLLVGVAAAALAVAVANYGTAMAFANPNALPVAVVGSGVALLALVFALK
;
A
#
# COMPACT_ATOMS: atom_id res chain seq x y z
N MET A 1 4.46 -34.76 18.05
CA MET A 1 3.87 -35.09 16.73
C MET A 1 4.60 -34.31 15.64
N THR A 2 5.63 -34.91 15.07
CA THR A 2 6.30 -34.45 13.86
C THR A 2 5.36 -34.72 12.69
N ARG A 3 4.72 -33.68 12.13
CA ARG A 3 4.10 -33.79 10.80
C ARG A 3 5.21 -34.24 9.86
N LEU A 4 5.10 -35.47 9.34
CA LEU A 4 5.77 -35.82 8.09
C LEU A 4 5.26 -34.79 7.08
N THR A 5 6.11 -33.83 6.72
CA THR A 5 5.85 -32.89 5.64
C THR A 5 5.91 -33.69 4.36
N ASP A 6 4.83 -34.40 4.06
CA ASP A 6 4.72 -35.14 2.83
C ASP A 6 4.63 -34.12 1.70
N THR A 7 5.76 -33.84 1.07
CA THR A 7 5.93 -32.87 -0.04
C THR A 7 5.20 -33.27 -1.32
N THR A 8 4.33 -34.27 -1.23
CA THR A 8 3.57 -34.87 -2.33
C THR A 8 2.18 -34.26 -2.49
N TRP A 9 1.70 -33.51 -1.50
CA TRP A 9 0.39 -32.85 -1.56
C TRP A 9 0.41 -31.58 -2.41
N ARG A 10 -0.50 -31.50 -3.40
CA ARG A 10 -0.82 -30.30 -4.19
C ARG A 10 -2.23 -30.42 -4.76
N PRO A 11 -2.91 -29.29 -5.03
CA PRO A 11 -4.12 -29.29 -5.84
C PRO A 11 -3.89 -29.97 -7.18
N THR A 12 -4.92 -30.66 -7.68
CA THR A 12 -4.84 -31.35 -8.97
C THR A 12 -4.69 -30.35 -10.13
N ARG A 13 -4.03 -30.80 -11.22
CA ARG A 13 -3.72 -29.91 -12.35
C ARG A 13 -4.97 -29.47 -13.11
N VAL A 14 -5.96 -30.36 -13.24
CA VAL A 14 -7.17 -30.10 -14.02
C VAL A 14 -8.04 -29.07 -13.30
N GLY A 15 -8.35 -29.25 -12.01
CA GLY A 15 -9.05 -28.23 -11.24
C GLY A 15 -8.32 -26.88 -11.14
N THR A 16 -6.98 -26.89 -10.96
CA THR A 16 -6.19 -25.63 -11.01
C THR A 16 -6.33 -24.92 -12.36
N LEU A 17 -6.36 -25.69 -13.45
CA LEU A 17 -6.54 -25.16 -14.81
C LEU A 17 -7.96 -24.62 -15.02
N VAL A 18 -8.99 -25.27 -14.47
CA VAL A 18 -10.38 -24.78 -14.47
C VAL A 18 -10.47 -23.45 -13.72
N VAL A 19 -9.85 -23.34 -12.53
CA VAL A 19 -9.81 -22.10 -11.76
C VAL A 19 -9.13 -20.99 -12.57
N LEU A 20 -7.90 -21.22 -13.07
CA LEU A 20 -7.15 -20.21 -13.82
C LEU A 20 -7.87 -19.77 -15.11
N LEU A 21 -8.27 -20.72 -15.96
CA LEU A 21 -8.89 -20.41 -17.25
C LEU A 21 -10.31 -19.90 -17.08
N GLY A 22 -11.08 -20.43 -16.12
CA GLY A 22 -12.41 -19.95 -15.77
C GLY A 22 -12.37 -18.50 -15.29
N THR A 23 -11.46 -18.19 -14.35
CA THR A 23 -11.27 -16.82 -13.88
C THR A 23 -10.80 -15.89 -14.99
N LEU A 24 -9.88 -16.32 -15.86
CA LEU A 24 -9.41 -15.52 -16.98
C LEU A 24 -10.54 -15.26 -18.00
N ALA A 25 -11.31 -16.29 -18.34
CA ALA A 25 -12.42 -16.20 -19.28
C ALA A 25 -13.51 -15.24 -18.77
N VAL A 26 -13.91 -15.36 -17.50
CA VAL A 26 -14.90 -14.45 -16.90
C VAL A 26 -14.34 -13.02 -16.81
N SER A 27 -13.07 -12.86 -16.42
CA SER A 27 -12.42 -11.54 -16.41
C SER A 27 -12.49 -10.88 -17.78
N ALA A 28 -12.13 -11.60 -18.84
CA ALA A 28 -12.19 -11.10 -20.22
C ALA A 28 -13.62 -10.83 -20.70
N ALA A 29 -14.58 -11.67 -20.31
CA ALA A 29 -15.99 -11.53 -20.67
C ALA A 29 -16.63 -10.28 -20.05
N LEU A 30 -16.23 -9.90 -18.83
CA LEU A 30 -16.66 -8.69 -18.15
C LEU A 30 -15.84 -7.45 -18.56
N ALA A 31 -14.55 -7.62 -18.87
CA ALA A 31 -13.64 -6.55 -19.28
C ALA A 31 -14.17 -5.72 -20.45
N ARG A 32 -14.43 -6.42 -21.56
CA ARG A 32 -14.71 -5.81 -22.87
C ARG A 32 -15.96 -4.94 -22.90
N PRO A 33 -17.13 -5.41 -22.44
CA PRO A 33 -18.33 -4.56 -22.46
C PRO A 33 -18.20 -3.32 -21.55
N LEU A 34 -17.37 -3.39 -20.52
CA LEU A 34 -17.20 -2.31 -19.54
C LEU A 34 -16.04 -1.36 -19.88
N GLY A 35 -15.22 -1.67 -20.91
CA GLY A 35 -14.01 -0.92 -21.26
C GLY A 35 -12.92 -1.01 -20.18
N LEU A 36 -12.81 -2.13 -19.49
CA LEU A 36 -11.91 -2.35 -18.35
C LEU A 36 -10.68 -3.21 -18.68
N GLU A 37 -10.39 -3.44 -19.96
CA GLU A 37 -9.30 -4.31 -20.40
C GLU A 37 -7.93 -3.93 -19.79
N PRO A 38 -7.50 -2.64 -19.80
CA PRO A 38 -6.21 -2.26 -19.24
C PRO A 38 -6.13 -2.55 -17.74
N SER A 39 -7.20 -2.26 -16.99
CA SER A 39 -7.29 -2.52 -15.56
C SER A 39 -7.16 -4.00 -15.23
N ILE A 40 -7.70 -4.87 -16.09
CA ILE A 40 -7.66 -6.33 -15.88
C ILE A 40 -6.29 -6.90 -16.23
N VAL A 41 -5.62 -6.38 -17.26
CA VAL A 41 -4.22 -6.72 -17.52
C VAL A 41 -3.35 -6.33 -16.32
N LEU A 42 -3.58 -5.15 -15.73
CA LEU A 42 -2.89 -4.71 -14.50
C LEU A 42 -3.19 -5.61 -13.29
N ALA A 43 -4.44 -6.08 -13.14
CA ALA A 43 -4.81 -7.01 -12.08
C ALA A 43 -4.06 -8.36 -12.21
N TRP A 44 -4.05 -8.96 -13.40
CA TRP A 44 -3.35 -10.22 -13.64
C TRP A 44 -1.83 -10.10 -13.53
N THR A 45 -1.26 -8.97 -13.97
CA THR A 45 0.18 -8.72 -13.81
C THR A 45 0.58 -8.53 -12.35
N ALA A 46 -0.28 -8.00 -11.47
CA ALA A 46 -0.04 -7.96 -10.02
C ALA A 46 -0.30 -9.29 -9.31
N ALA A 47 -1.16 -10.15 -9.86
CA ALA A 47 -1.47 -11.45 -9.30
C ALA A 47 -0.27 -12.41 -9.31
N VAL A 48 0.65 -12.26 -10.27
CA VAL A 48 1.88 -13.06 -10.36
C VAL A 48 2.88 -12.74 -9.22
N PRO A 49 3.28 -11.46 -9.00
CA PRO A 49 4.08 -11.07 -7.84
C PRO A 49 3.46 -11.42 -6.49
N PHE A 50 2.12 -11.42 -6.38
CA PHE A 50 1.43 -11.86 -5.17
C PHE A 50 1.71 -13.33 -4.85
N ALA A 51 1.46 -14.22 -5.81
CA ALA A 51 1.76 -15.64 -5.69
C ALA A 51 3.26 -15.88 -5.47
N LEU A 52 4.12 -15.18 -6.21
CA LEU A 52 5.57 -15.23 -6.03
C LEU A 52 5.99 -14.80 -4.62
N GLY A 53 5.40 -13.73 -4.07
CA GLY A 53 5.68 -13.23 -2.73
C GLY A 53 5.31 -14.24 -1.65
N LEU A 54 4.15 -14.90 -1.78
CA LEU A 54 3.73 -15.98 -0.89
C LEU A 54 4.69 -17.18 -0.96
N TRP A 55 5.03 -17.61 -2.18
CA TRP A 55 6.01 -18.68 -2.39
C TRP A 55 7.40 -18.34 -1.81
N LEU A 56 7.87 -17.11 -1.99
CA LEU A 56 9.17 -16.66 -1.49
C LEU A 56 9.22 -16.65 0.05
N VAL A 57 8.15 -16.25 0.74
CA VAL A 57 8.18 -16.19 2.21
C VAL A 57 8.22 -17.56 2.89
N GLU A 58 8.00 -18.64 2.15
CA GLU A 58 8.09 -20.02 2.63
C GLU A 58 9.46 -20.65 2.38
N ARG A 59 10.29 -20.05 1.53
CA ARG A 59 11.60 -20.63 1.17
C ARG A 59 12.59 -20.57 2.32
N GLU A 60 12.97 -21.75 2.80
CA GLU A 60 13.92 -21.89 3.92
C GLU A 60 15.40 -21.96 3.53
N ARG A 61 15.71 -22.41 2.30
CA ARG A 61 17.11 -22.59 1.85
C ARG A 61 17.84 -21.26 1.61
N TRP A 62 17.11 -20.20 1.26
CA TRP A 62 17.65 -18.87 0.93
C TRP A 62 16.89 -17.75 1.64
N ARG A 63 16.58 -17.94 2.93
CA ARG A 63 15.68 -17.05 3.71
C ARG A 63 15.97 -15.55 3.53
N PRO A 64 17.23 -15.04 3.61
CA PRO A 64 17.48 -13.61 3.49
C PRO A 64 17.10 -13.05 2.10
N ALA A 65 17.59 -13.69 1.04
CA ALA A 65 17.30 -13.30 -0.34
C ALA A 65 15.80 -13.42 -0.65
N ALA A 66 15.16 -14.50 -0.19
CA ALA A 66 13.74 -14.71 -0.40
C ALA A 66 12.89 -13.63 0.30
N ARG A 67 13.26 -13.19 1.51
CA ARG A 67 12.58 -12.07 2.20
C ARG A 67 12.81 -10.72 1.54
N PHE A 68 14.00 -10.49 1.00
CA PHE A 68 14.30 -9.28 0.24
C PHE A 68 13.45 -9.23 -1.04
N LEU A 69 13.47 -10.30 -1.84
CA LEU A 69 12.69 -10.42 -3.07
C LEU A 69 11.18 -10.36 -2.79
N ALA A 70 10.72 -10.98 -1.69
CA ALA A 70 9.33 -10.86 -1.28
C ALA A 70 8.97 -9.41 -0.94
N GLY A 71 9.88 -8.65 -0.30
CA GLY A 71 9.72 -7.21 -0.06
C GLY A 71 9.66 -6.40 -1.35
N VAL A 72 10.51 -6.71 -2.33
CA VAL A 72 10.48 -6.08 -3.66
C VAL A 72 9.18 -6.40 -4.40
N ALA A 73 8.68 -7.63 -4.32
CA ALA A 73 7.42 -8.07 -4.94
C ALA A 73 6.17 -7.35 -4.41
N VAL A 74 6.26 -6.67 -3.26
CA VAL A 74 5.18 -5.83 -2.71
C VAL A 74 4.89 -4.65 -3.63
N LEU A 75 5.92 -4.10 -4.31
CA LEU A 75 5.74 -2.98 -5.23
C LEU A 75 4.79 -3.35 -6.39
N PRO A 76 5.10 -4.33 -7.26
CA PRO A 76 4.23 -4.64 -8.38
C PRO A 76 2.84 -5.14 -7.95
N LEU A 77 2.72 -5.79 -6.78
CA LEU A 77 1.42 -6.09 -6.16
C LEU A 77 0.61 -4.81 -5.88
N GLY A 78 1.23 -3.84 -5.22
CA GLY A 78 0.60 -2.56 -4.94
C GLY A 78 0.29 -1.78 -6.21
N VAL A 79 1.16 -1.86 -7.22
CA VAL A 79 0.97 -1.20 -8.50
C VAL A 79 -0.29 -1.73 -9.16
N GLY A 80 -0.48 -3.05 -9.32
CA GLY A 80 -1.72 -3.52 -9.96
C GLY A 80 -2.97 -3.27 -9.11
N ALA A 81 -2.89 -3.38 -7.78
CA ALA A 81 -4.02 -3.09 -6.89
C ALA A 81 -4.44 -1.62 -6.95
N THR A 82 -3.49 -0.69 -7.00
CA THR A 82 -3.76 0.76 -6.99
C THR A 82 -3.94 1.30 -8.40
N VAL A 83 -3.02 1.03 -9.33
CA VAL A 83 -3.04 1.59 -10.68
C VAL A 83 -4.24 1.05 -11.47
N GLY A 84 -4.62 -0.22 -11.34
CA GLY A 84 -5.83 -0.74 -12.00
C GLY A 84 -7.10 0.00 -11.54
N ALA A 85 -7.24 0.22 -10.23
CA ALA A 85 -8.37 0.94 -9.66
C ALA A 85 -8.35 2.44 -9.97
N VAL A 86 -7.19 3.09 -9.87
CA VAL A 86 -7.01 4.52 -10.17
C VAL A 86 -7.19 4.79 -11.67
N TYR A 87 -6.64 3.94 -12.54
CA TYR A 87 -6.83 4.02 -13.99
C TYR A 87 -8.32 3.95 -14.32
N ALA A 88 -9.03 2.95 -13.79
CA ALA A 88 -10.48 2.84 -13.97
C ALA A 88 -11.22 4.06 -13.42
N ALA A 89 -10.86 4.54 -12.22
CA ALA A 89 -11.53 5.69 -11.61
C ALA A 89 -11.36 6.95 -12.47
N VAL A 90 -10.14 7.24 -12.90
CA VAL A 90 -9.79 8.44 -13.68
C VAL A 90 -10.42 8.40 -15.07
N THR A 91 -10.34 7.27 -15.77
CA THR A 91 -10.94 7.09 -17.11
C THR A 91 -12.47 7.18 -17.06
N LEU A 92 -13.10 6.51 -16.08
CA LEU A 92 -14.55 6.56 -15.92
C LEU A 92 -15.02 7.97 -15.53
N PHE A 93 -14.31 8.64 -14.62
CA PHE A 93 -14.63 10.01 -14.24
C PHE A 93 -14.51 10.96 -15.45
N GLY A 94 -13.45 10.83 -16.24
CA GLY A 94 -13.26 11.59 -17.47
C GLY A 94 -14.37 11.41 -18.50
N SER A 95 -14.86 10.17 -18.64
CA SER A 95 -15.92 9.84 -19.61
C SER A 95 -17.33 10.23 -19.16
N LEU A 96 -17.57 10.29 -17.83
CA LEU A 96 -18.90 10.49 -17.27
C LEU A 96 -19.12 11.90 -16.71
N PHE A 97 -18.10 12.75 -16.62
CA PHE A 97 -18.25 14.11 -16.12
C PHE A 97 -17.78 15.16 -17.14
N PRO A 98 -18.32 16.39 -17.11
CA PRO A 98 -19.32 16.92 -16.16
C PRO A 98 -20.76 16.50 -16.47
N GLN A 99 -21.62 16.49 -15.44
CA GLN A 99 -23.06 16.23 -15.55
C GLN A 99 -23.87 17.53 -15.31
N PRO A 100 -24.92 17.82 -16.10
CA PRO A 100 -25.63 19.09 -16.01
C PRO A 100 -26.56 19.22 -14.79
N THR A 101 -26.92 18.10 -14.14
CA THR A 101 -27.81 18.11 -12.97
C THR A 101 -27.26 17.25 -11.82
N ALA A 102 -27.66 17.58 -10.58
CA ALA A 102 -27.25 16.82 -9.39
C ALA A 102 -27.73 15.35 -9.40
N ALA A 103 -28.90 15.07 -9.99
CA ALA A 103 -29.42 13.70 -10.13
C ALA A 103 -28.51 12.85 -11.04
N GLN A 104 -28.08 13.40 -12.17
CA GLN A 104 -27.14 12.72 -13.08
C GLN A 104 -25.74 12.58 -12.49
N VAL A 105 -25.30 13.51 -11.63
CA VAL A 105 -24.06 13.34 -10.85
C VAL A 105 -24.15 12.11 -9.94
N ALA A 106 -25.28 11.93 -9.24
CA ALA A 106 -25.48 10.77 -8.37
C ALA A 106 -25.50 9.46 -9.17
N GLU A 107 -26.23 9.42 -10.29
CA GLU A 107 -26.27 8.26 -11.19
C GLU A 107 -24.89 7.91 -11.75
N ALA A 108 -24.18 8.90 -12.32
CA ALA A 108 -22.81 8.71 -12.84
C ALA A 108 -21.86 8.22 -11.74
N THR A 109 -21.98 8.74 -10.52
CA THR A 109 -21.18 8.28 -9.37
C THR A 109 -21.46 6.82 -9.03
N LEU A 110 -22.73 6.39 -9.05
CA LEU A 110 -23.08 4.98 -8.84
C LEU A 110 -22.52 4.07 -9.94
N VAL A 111 -22.52 4.53 -11.20
CA VAL A 111 -21.90 3.79 -12.31
C VAL A 111 -20.38 3.66 -12.11
N VAL A 112 -19.71 4.74 -11.71
CA VAL A 112 -18.26 4.71 -11.38
C VAL A 112 -18.00 3.71 -10.25
N LEU A 113 -18.74 3.81 -9.15
CA LEU A 113 -18.58 2.91 -8.00
C LEU A 113 -18.85 1.45 -8.37
N GLY A 114 -19.89 1.18 -9.16
CA GLY A 114 -20.22 -0.15 -9.65
C GLY A 114 -19.07 -0.74 -10.48
N ARG A 115 -18.54 0.01 -11.45
CA ARG A 115 -17.41 -0.46 -12.28
C ARG A 115 -16.11 -0.59 -11.48
N LEU A 116 -15.87 0.26 -10.48
CA LEU A 116 -14.74 0.09 -9.57
C LEU A 116 -14.88 -1.17 -8.71
N ALA A 117 -16.09 -1.50 -8.27
CA ALA A 117 -16.36 -2.76 -7.59
C ALA A 117 -16.11 -3.97 -8.50
N VAL A 118 -16.42 -3.86 -9.81
CA VAL A 118 -16.01 -4.88 -10.81
C VAL A 118 -14.50 -5.04 -10.86
N VAL A 119 -13.73 -3.94 -10.96
CA VAL A 119 -12.26 -4.00 -10.98
C VAL A 119 -11.70 -4.61 -9.69
N ALA A 120 -12.23 -4.24 -8.53
CA ALA A 120 -11.84 -4.82 -7.25
C ALA A 120 -12.15 -6.33 -7.19
N GLY A 121 -13.34 -6.74 -7.64
CA GLY A 121 -13.74 -8.14 -7.74
C GLY A 121 -12.83 -8.95 -8.67
N LEU A 122 -12.54 -8.44 -9.87
CA LEU A 122 -11.63 -9.10 -10.82
C LEU A 122 -10.17 -9.13 -10.33
N THR A 123 -9.75 -8.12 -9.57
CA THR A 123 -8.42 -8.12 -8.93
C THR A 123 -8.32 -9.20 -7.86
N ALA A 124 -9.31 -9.27 -6.97
CA ALA A 124 -9.41 -10.36 -6.00
C ALA A 124 -9.45 -11.73 -6.71
N ALA A 125 -10.19 -11.81 -7.81
CA ALA A 125 -10.33 -13.03 -8.58
C ALA A 125 -8.98 -13.50 -9.14
N ALA A 126 -8.23 -12.60 -9.79
CA ALA A 126 -6.90 -12.88 -10.33
C ALA A 126 -5.91 -13.30 -9.22
N LEU A 127 -5.93 -12.61 -8.07
CA LEU A 127 -5.10 -12.95 -6.91
C LEU A 127 -5.42 -14.35 -6.37
N GLY A 128 -6.70 -14.71 -6.26
CA GLY A 128 -7.12 -16.05 -5.85
C GLY A 128 -6.71 -17.13 -6.85
N ALA A 129 -6.91 -16.87 -8.14
CA ALA A 129 -6.58 -17.81 -9.20
C ALA A 129 -5.08 -18.12 -9.28
N THR A 130 -4.20 -17.12 -9.14
CA THR A 130 -2.74 -17.36 -9.15
C THR A 130 -2.26 -18.07 -7.90
N VAL A 131 -2.87 -17.82 -6.74
CA VAL A 131 -2.54 -18.51 -5.48
C VAL A 131 -3.00 -19.96 -5.46
N SER A 132 -4.07 -20.28 -6.19
CA SER A 132 -4.55 -21.66 -6.37
C SER A 132 -3.48 -22.56 -6.99
N VAL A 133 -2.50 -21.98 -7.69
CA VAL A 133 -1.37 -22.71 -8.29
C VAL A 133 -0.42 -23.22 -7.20
N GLY A 134 -0.66 -24.44 -6.75
CA GLY A 134 0.20 -25.12 -5.78
C GLY A 134 -0.08 -24.78 -4.32
N ASP A 135 -1.28 -24.28 -4.03
CA ASP A 135 -1.78 -23.92 -2.70
C ASP A 135 -0.81 -23.07 -1.87
N LEU A 136 -0.52 -21.86 -2.37
CA LEU A 136 0.52 -21.00 -1.80
C LEU A 136 0.05 -20.17 -0.59
N ALA A 137 -1.25 -20.15 -0.30
CA ALA A 137 -1.82 -19.31 0.74
C ALA A 137 -2.34 -20.13 1.91
N ASP A 138 -1.55 -20.16 2.98
CA ASP A 138 -2.02 -20.55 4.29
C ASP A 138 -2.05 -19.33 5.23
N ARG A 139 -2.64 -19.52 6.42
CA ARG A 139 -2.70 -18.46 7.44
C ARG A 139 -1.31 -17.96 7.86
N ALA A 140 -0.28 -18.81 7.78
CA ALA A 140 1.08 -18.50 8.18
C ALA A 140 1.85 -17.73 7.07
N SER A 141 1.67 -18.06 5.80
CA SER A 141 2.27 -17.45 4.62
C SER A 141 1.69 -16.06 4.43
N LEU A 142 0.37 -15.89 4.52
CA LEU A 142 -0.29 -14.58 4.54
C LEU A 142 0.21 -13.69 5.69
N ARG A 143 0.34 -14.23 6.91
CA ARG A 143 0.90 -13.50 8.06
C ARG A 143 2.36 -13.09 7.84
N ARG A 144 3.15 -14.01 7.28
CA ARG A 144 4.57 -13.81 7.02
C ARG A 144 4.77 -12.76 5.94
N PHE A 145 3.95 -12.80 4.89
CA PHE A 145 4.02 -11.85 3.77
C PHE A 145 3.49 -10.47 4.16
N SER A 146 2.37 -10.38 4.89
CA SER A 146 1.88 -9.08 5.39
C SER A 146 2.87 -8.38 6.31
N LYS A 147 3.62 -9.14 7.13
CA LYS A 147 4.70 -8.57 7.96
C LYS A 147 5.90 -8.09 7.13
N VAL A 148 6.20 -8.75 6.02
CA VAL A 148 7.24 -8.29 5.06
C VAL A 148 6.75 -7.00 4.41
N ALA A 149 5.54 -7.00 3.85
CA ALA A 149 4.92 -5.83 3.22
C ALA A 149 4.85 -4.62 4.15
N GLY A 150 4.34 -4.78 5.37
CA GLY A 150 4.26 -3.69 6.33
C GLY A 150 5.62 -3.11 6.73
N ARG A 151 6.67 -3.93 6.80
CA ARG A 151 8.03 -3.44 7.06
C ARG A 151 8.64 -2.70 5.87
N THR A 152 8.37 -3.17 4.66
CA THR A 152 8.80 -2.52 3.42
C THR A 152 8.06 -1.18 3.25
N ALA A 153 6.75 -1.16 3.45
CA ALA A 153 5.91 0.04 3.41
C ALA A 153 6.33 1.07 4.46
N PHE A 154 6.63 0.65 5.69
CA PHE A 154 7.08 1.56 6.75
C PHE A 154 8.31 2.38 6.36
N VAL A 155 9.27 1.79 5.64
CA VAL A 155 10.46 2.52 5.17
C VAL A 155 10.09 3.58 4.14
N ALA A 156 9.21 3.25 3.19
CA ALA A 156 8.74 4.21 2.20
C ALA A 156 7.91 5.33 2.83
N ILE A 157 7.03 5.02 3.79
CA ILE A 157 6.25 6.02 4.55
C ILE A 157 7.18 6.95 5.33
N ALA A 158 8.18 6.40 6.02
CA ALA A 158 9.14 7.19 6.79
C ALA A 158 9.97 8.11 5.86
N ALA A 159 10.41 7.61 4.71
CA ALA A 159 11.13 8.40 3.72
C ALA A 159 10.25 9.50 3.11
N ALA A 160 9.03 9.16 2.66
CA ALA A 160 8.08 10.14 2.13
C ALA A 160 7.71 11.20 3.17
N GLY A 161 7.45 10.81 4.42
CA GLY A 161 7.16 11.73 5.51
C GLY A 161 8.34 12.66 5.83
N ALA A 162 9.57 12.14 5.80
CA ALA A 162 10.77 12.95 5.98
C ALA A 162 10.95 13.96 4.83
N LEU A 163 10.70 13.55 3.58
CA LEU A 163 10.79 14.42 2.40
C LEU A 163 9.69 15.50 2.41
N VAL A 164 8.46 15.14 2.74
CA VAL A 164 7.36 16.11 2.91
C VAL A 164 7.68 17.11 4.02
N ALA A 165 8.14 16.63 5.18
CA ALA A 165 8.55 17.51 6.27
C ALA A 165 9.69 18.45 5.85
N LEU A 166 10.69 17.93 5.14
CA LEU A 166 11.81 18.73 4.61
C LEU A 166 11.33 19.77 3.59
N ALA A 167 10.40 19.41 2.70
CA ALA A 167 9.83 20.33 1.72
C ALA A 167 9.04 21.46 2.39
N VAL A 168 8.25 21.13 3.43
CA VAL A 168 7.50 22.12 4.21
C VAL A 168 8.45 23.06 4.97
N VAL A 169 9.48 22.52 5.63
CA VAL A 169 10.52 23.32 6.29
C VAL A 169 11.23 24.21 5.27
N GLY A 170 11.64 23.65 4.13
CA GLY A 170 12.31 24.39 3.07
C GLY A 170 11.48 25.55 2.50
N HIS A 171 10.19 25.34 2.21
CA HIS A 171 9.33 26.40 1.69
C HIS A 171 8.95 27.44 2.74
N THR A 172 8.81 27.04 4.01
CA THR A 172 8.44 27.96 5.08
C THR A 172 9.63 28.76 5.59
N GLU A 173 10.86 28.26 5.53
CA GLU A 173 12.07 28.91 6.05
C GLU A 173 12.92 29.62 4.97
N ILE A 174 12.98 29.12 3.72
CA ILE A 174 14.07 29.43 2.77
C ILE A 174 13.66 30.38 1.63
N GLY A 175 12.45 30.95 1.64
CA GLY A 175 12.09 32.02 0.69
C GLY A 175 12.27 31.66 -0.78
N GLY A 176 11.76 30.49 -1.20
CA GLY A 176 11.62 30.13 -2.62
C GLY A 176 12.84 29.42 -3.23
N LEU A 177 13.00 28.13 -2.92
CA LEU A 177 13.84 27.25 -3.73
C LEU A 177 13.04 26.76 -4.96
N GLN A 178 12.99 27.58 -6.01
CA GLN A 178 12.56 27.14 -7.34
C GLN A 178 13.78 26.61 -8.10
N GLY A 179 14.03 25.29 -8.09
CA GLY A 179 15.14 24.67 -8.84
C GLY A 179 15.07 23.15 -8.95
N THR A 180 15.50 22.59 -10.08
CA THR A 180 15.54 21.15 -10.42
C THR A 180 16.70 20.41 -9.74
N VAL A 181 16.55 19.09 -9.58
CA VAL A 181 17.25 18.25 -8.57
C VAL A 181 18.79 18.17 -8.70
N GLY A 182 19.37 18.47 -9.86
CA GLY A 182 20.83 18.63 -9.99
C GLY A 182 21.36 19.82 -9.17
N ASP A 183 20.56 20.89 -9.12
CA ASP A 183 20.79 22.08 -8.30
C ASP A 183 20.19 21.94 -6.90
N ALA A 184 19.39 20.90 -6.61
CA ALA A 184 18.75 20.69 -5.32
C ALA A 184 19.51 19.73 -4.40
N ALA A 185 20.40 18.84 -4.86
CA ALA A 185 21.27 18.12 -3.91
C ALA A 185 22.34 19.06 -3.34
N SER A 186 22.98 19.84 -4.20
CA SER A 186 23.85 20.96 -3.84
C SER A 186 23.07 22.13 -3.26
N GLY A 187 21.82 22.36 -3.70
CA GLY A 187 20.91 23.39 -3.19
C GLY A 187 20.33 23.08 -1.83
N VAL A 188 19.93 21.83 -1.55
CA VAL A 188 19.51 21.36 -0.23
C VAL A 188 20.72 21.23 0.67
N ALA A 189 21.86 20.74 0.18
CA ALA A 189 23.09 20.78 0.96
C ALA A 189 23.48 22.23 1.31
N SER A 190 23.49 23.16 0.35
CA SER A 190 23.84 24.58 0.56
C SER A 190 22.75 25.41 1.24
N ALA A 191 21.49 24.98 1.21
CA ALA A 191 20.39 25.60 1.93
C ALA A 191 20.25 25.04 3.34
N LEU A 192 20.54 23.75 3.56
CA LEU A 192 20.81 23.21 4.89
C LEU A 192 22.10 23.81 5.43
N GLU A 193 23.12 24.05 4.62
CA GLU A 193 24.35 24.73 5.03
C GLU A 193 24.06 26.18 5.40
N ARG A 194 23.31 26.93 4.58
CA ARG A 194 22.89 28.29 4.93
C ARG A 194 21.96 28.30 6.15
N GLU A 195 20.89 27.53 6.19
CA GLU A 195 19.92 27.62 7.28
C GLU A 195 20.42 26.97 8.59
N LEU A 196 21.19 25.88 8.50
CA LEU A 196 21.77 25.24 9.67
C LEU A 196 23.08 25.91 10.10
N LEU A 197 23.95 26.37 9.20
CA LEU A 197 25.28 26.91 9.57
C LEU A 197 25.39 28.44 9.49
N ALA A 198 24.65 29.11 8.60
CA ALA A 198 24.76 30.55 8.34
C ALA A 198 23.40 31.27 8.11
N PRO A 199 22.48 31.26 9.09
CA PRO A 199 21.15 31.82 8.91
C PRO A 199 21.16 33.34 9.00
N ASP A 200 20.11 33.98 8.45
CA ASP A 200 20.01 35.44 8.41
C ASP A 200 20.17 36.09 9.78
N ALA A 201 21.13 37.03 9.89
CA ALA A 201 21.51 37.66 11.14
C ALA A 201 20.44 38.60 11.76
N GLY A 202 19.36 38.89 11.03
CA GLY A 202 18.34 39.87 11.42
C GLY A 202 17.14 39.32 12.21
N THR A 203 16.98 37.99 12.27
CA THR A 203 15.81 37.34 12.89
C THR A 203 16.21 36.16 13.78
N PRO A 204 15.44 35.87 14.85
CA PRO A 204 15.73 34.75 15.71
C PRO A 204 15.25 33.44 15.08
N HIS A 205 16.15 32.46 15.01
CA HIS A 205 15.92 31.17 14.37
C HIS A 205 15.69 30.06 15.41
N VAL A 206 14.73 30.29 16.30
CA VAL A 206 14.51 29.45 17.50
C VAL A 206 14.14 28.01 17.15
N PHE A 207 13.30 27.81 16.13
CA PHE A 207 12.84 26.48 15.73
C PHE A 207 13.99 25.60 15.20
N SER A 208 14.70 26.06 14.17
CA SER A 208 15.79 25.31 13.54
C SER A 208 16.96 25.10 14.52
N PHE A 209 17.27 26.09 15.36
CA PHE A 209 18.26 25.95 16.42
C PHE A 209 17.83 24.91 17.48
N ALA A 210 16.59 24.97 17.98
CA ALA A 210 16.06 23.99 18.93
C ALA A 210 16.07 22.56 18.36
N ALA A 211 15.71 22.41 17.08
CA ALA A 211 15.75 21.13 16.39
C ALA A 211 17.17 20.56 16.36
N LEU A 212 18.18 21.38 16.07
CA LEU A 212 19.59 20.98 16.12
C LEU A 212 20.04 20.57 17.52
N VAL A 213 19.64 21.30 18.56
CA VAL A 213 19.94 20.95 19.96
C VAL A 213 19.31 19.60 20.33
N VAL A 214 18.04 19.38 19.98
CA VAL A 214 17.34 18.11 20.24
C VAL A 214 18.01 16.96 19.47
N LEU A 215 18.28 17.15 18.18
CA LEU A 215 18.86 16.13 17.32
C LEU A 215 20.28 15.75 17.77
N SER A 216 21.14 16.74 18.01
CA SER A 216 22.51 16.53 18.48
C SER A 216 22.56 15.85 19.84
N SER A 217 21.77 16.34 20.81
CA SER A 217 21.74 15.74 22.15
C SER A 217 21.24 14.29 22.15
N LEU A 218 20.18 13.99 21.39
CA LEU A 218 19.64 12.63 21.26
C LEU A 218 20.60 11.67 20.57
N THR A 219 21.20 12.09 19.46
CA THR A 219 22.11 11.24 18.69
C THR A 219 23.41 10.98 19.45
N VAL A 220 23.97 11.98 20.13
CA VAL A 220 25.15 11.81 21.01
C VAL A 220 24.81 10.91 22.21
N ALA A 221 23.66 11.12 22.87
CA ALA A 221 23.22 10.25 23.97
C ALA A 221 23.00 8.80 23.49
N GLY A 222 22.45 8.62 22.28
CA GLY A 222 22.33 7.35 21.61
C GLY A 222 23.70 6.71 21.33
N ALA A 223 24.66 7.50 20.84
CA ALA A 223 26.02 7.05 20.53
C ALA A 223 26.72 6.53 21.79
N LEU A 224 26.70 7.31 22.87
CA LEU A 224 27.27 6.94 24.17
C LEU A 224 26.61 5.70 24.79
N ARG A 225 25.33 5.45 24.50
CA ARG A 225 24.64 4.21 24.90
C ARG A 225 25.01 3.02 24.01
N SER A 226 25.53 3.31 22.81
CA SER A 226 25.73 2.30 21.78
C SER A 226 27.15 1.81 21.63
N LEU A 227 28.10 2.69 21.84
CA LEU A 227 29.53 2.46 21.80
C LEU A 227 30.04 2.20 23.23
N PRO A 228 31.10 1.40 23.39
CA PRO A 228 31.68 1.09 24.69
C PRO A 228 32.57 2.24 25.20
N VAL A 229 32.06 3.47 25.17
CA VAL A 229 32.84 4.69 25.51
C VAL A 229 33.16 4.72 27.01
N ALA A 230 32.25 4.19 27.84
CA ALA A 230 32.47 4.11 29.28
C ALA A 230 33.61 3.16 29.63
N GLU A 231 33.73 2.06 28.90
CA GLU A 231 34.76 1.05 29.05
C GLU A 231 36.10 1.50 28.46
N LEU A 232 36.08 2.21 27.33
CA LEU A 232 37.30 2.74 26.68
C LEU A 232 37.96 3.87 27.47
N LEU A 233 37.16 4.70 28.16
CA LEU A 233 37.66 5.82 28.96
C LEU A 233 37.86 5.46 30.45
N ASP A 234 37.54 4.22 30.86
CA ASP A 234 37.52 3.77 32.25
C ASP A 234 36.79 4.75 33.20
N ALA A 235 35.68 5.33 32.71
CA ALA A 235 34.97 6.44 33.36
C ALA A 235 33.44 6.31 33.28
N PRO A 236 32.83 5.23 33.81
CA PRO A 236 31.40 4.96 33.66
C PRO A 236 30.49 5.99 34.35
N ALA A 237 30.95 6.57 35.47
CA ALA A 237 30.22 7.62 36.18
C ALA A 237 30.11 8.90 35.33
N SER A 238 31.22 9.30 34.70
CA SER A 238 31.29 10.51 33.85
C SER A 238 30.42 10.37 32.60
N VAL A 239 30.44 9.23 31.91
CA VAL A 239 29.59 8.98 30.74
C VAL A 239 28.10 8.98 31.11
N THR A 240 27.76 8.44 32.28
CA THR A 240 26.37 8.45 32.77
C THR A 240 25.89 9.85 33.13
N ALA A 241 26.76 10.65 33.76
CA ALA A 241 26.49 12.06 34.07
C ALA A 241 26.28 12.88 32.79
N VAL A 242 27.17 12.74 31.79
CA VAL A 242 27.04 13.39 30.48
C VAL A 242 25.74 12.98 29.79
N ARG A 243 25.39 11.69 29.81
CA ARG A 243 24.13 11.21 29.21
C ARG A 243 22.90 11.80 29.90
N ARG A 244 22.90 11.91 31.23
CA ARG A 244 21.81 12.56 31.98
C ARG A 244 21.72 14.05 31.63
N ALA A 245 22.85 14.74 31.53
CA ALA A 245 22.89 16.14 31.10
C ALA A 245 22.36 16.29 29.66
N LEU A 246 22.74 15.42 28.73
CA LEU A 246 22.22 15.42 27.36
C LEU A 246 20.70 15.23 27.31
N TYR A 247 20.12 14.35 28.14
CA TYR A 247 18.67 14.21 28.22
C TYR A 247 17.98 15.45 28.78
N GLN A 248 18.60 16.14 29.75
CA GLN A 248 18.09 17.43 30.25
C GLN A 248 18.15 18.50 29.15
N VAL A 249 19.25 18.55 28.39
CA VAL A 249 19.39 19.43 27.22
C VAL A 249 18.36 19.09 26.14
N THR A 250 18.08 17.80 25.88
CA THR A 250 17.01 17.38 24.97
C THR A 250 15.65 17.88 25.46
N LEU A 251 15.33 17.72 26.74
CA LEU A 251 14.05 18.18 27.31
C LEU A 251 13.91 19.70 27.19
N ALA A 252 14.95 20.46 27.55
CA ALA A 252 14.98 21.90 27.36
C ALA A 252 14.85 22.29 25.89
N GLY A 253 15.52 21.56 24.99
CA GLY A 253 15.42 21.72 23.55
C GLY A 253 14.02 21.45 23.00
N ILE A 254 13.29 20.45 23.53
CA ILE A 254 11.88 20.18 23.16
C ILE A 254 10.98 21.34 23.59
N VAL A 255 11.16 21.88 24.79
CA VAL A 255 10.43 23.08 25.23
C VAL A 255 10.74 24.27 24.31
N LEU A 256 12.01 24.45 23.95
CA LEU A 256 12.45 25.48 23.01
C LEU A 256 11.89 25.25 21.60
N LEU A 257 11.72 24.00 21.17
CA LEU A 257 11.16 23.63 19.88
C LEU A 257 9.65 23.93 19.80
N VAL A 258 8.91 23.67 20.88
CA VAL A 258 7.50 24.05 21.00
C VAL A 258 7.36 25.57 21.00
N ALA A 259 8.18 26.28 21.78
CA ALA A 259 8.23 27.73 21.77
C ALA A 259 8.61 28.28 20.38
N GLY A 260 9.61 27.68 19.73
CA GLY A 260 10.04 27.98 18.37
C GLY A 260 8.90 27.85 17.37
N THR A 261 8.16 26.75 17.42
CA THR A 261 6.95 26.50 16.62
C THR A 261 5.92 27.61 16.82
N LEU A 262 5.60 27.97 18.08
CA LEU A 262 4.67 29.06 18.38
C LEU A 262 5.17 30.41 17.86
N THR A 263 6.46 30.73 18.07
CA THR A 263 7.05 31.97 17.56
C THR A 263 7.18 32.00 16.05
N ARG A 264 7.14 30.86 15.37
CA ARG A 264 7.23 30.80 13.90
C ARG A 264 5.86 30.93 13.25
N PHE A 265 4.87 30.18 13.75
CA PHE A 265 3.57 30.06 13.09
C PHE A 265 2.49 30.96 13.68
N ALA A 266 2.65 31.44 14.93
CA ALA A 266 1.61 32.23 15.61
C ALA A 266 2.03 33.68 15.94
N ILE A 267 3.32 34.00 15.97
CA ILE A 267 3.83 35.31 16.40
C ILE A 267 4.78 35.87 15.35
N SER A 268 4.49 37.04 14.77
CA SER A 268 5.43 37.66 13.83
C SER A 268 6.72 38.13 14.53
N PRO A 269 7.90 38.14 13.87
CA PRO A 269 9.15 38.60 14.46
C PRO A 269 9.07 40.03 15.04
N ALA A 270 8.31 40.91 14.37
CA ALA A 270 8.07 42.28 14.82
C ALA A 270 7.21 42.35 16.10
N ARG A 271 6.35 41.36 16.34
CA ARG A 271 5.58 41.24 17.59
C ARG A 271 6.47 40.67 18.70
N LEU A 272 7.32 39.68 18.39
CA LEU A 272 8.28 39.12 19.34
C LEU A 272 9.27 40.17 19.86
N ARG A 273 9.81 41.01 18.97
CA ARG A 273 10.71 42.13 19.32
C ARG A 273 10.06 43.19 20.20
N ARG A 274 8.73 43.34 20.14
CA ARG A 274 7.97 44.28 20.98
C ARG A 274 7.68 43.74 22.38
N VAL A 275 7.60 42.41 22.52
CA VAL A 275 7.25 41.76 23.79
C VAL A 275 8.50 41.47 24.64
N LEU A 276 9.63 41.17 23.99
CA LEU A 276 10.88 40.88 24.69
C LEU A 276 11.69 42.17 24.94
N PRO A 277 12.39 42.28 26.09
CA PRO A 277 13.43 43.30 26.28
C PRO A 277 14.47 43.24 25.15
N ALA A 278 14.96 44.38 24.69
CA ALA A 278 15.90 44.46 23.56
C ALA A 278 17.11 43.54 23.75
N ALA A 279 17.74 43.56 24.93
CA ALA A 279 18.86 42.69 25.26
C ALA A 279 18.53 41.18 25.17
N ALA A 280 17.30 40.77 25.51
CA ALA A 280 16.87 39.38 25.43
C ALA A 280 16.61 38.95 23.98
N TYR A 281 16.01 39.84 23.17
CA TYR A 281 15.83 39.60 21.73
C TYR A 281 17.18 39.52 21.01
N ASP A 282 18.11 40.44 21.30
CA ASP A 282 19.44 40.48 20.70
C ASP A 282 20.26 39.25 21.10
N ALA A 283 20.18 38.82 22.38
CA ALA A 283 20.80 37.57 22.81
C ALA A 283 20.19 36.34 22.12
N LEU A 284 18.86 36.31 21.93
CA LEU A 284 18.18 35.23 21.23
C LEU A 284 18.61 35.15 19.77
N VAL A 285 18.68 36.29 19.08
CA VAL A 285 19.19 36.38 17.71
C VAL A 285 20.64 35.92 17.69
N ALA A 286 21.52 36.50 18.50
CA ALA A 286 22.94 36.19 18.53
C ALA A 286 23.22 34.70 18.79
N VAL A 287 22.55 34.08 19.77
CA VAL A 287 22.74 32.66 20.09
C VAL A 287 22.20 31.78 18.99
N THR A 288 21.00 32.08 18.48
CA THR A 288 20.41 31.24 17.44
C THR A 288 21.18 31.38 16.12
N THR A 289 21.74 32.53 15.77
CA THR A 289 22.50 32.73 14.52
C THR A 289 24.01 32.42 14.63
N LEU A 290 24.51 32.04 15.80
CA LEU A 290 25.94 31.79 16.02
C LEU A 290 26.43 30.58 15.21
N GLY A 291 27.02 30.82 14.05
CA GLY A 291 27.41 29.77 13.11
C GLY A 291 28.37 28.72 13.69
N VAL A 292 29.30 29.12 14.56
CA VAL A 292 30.21 28.19 15.26
C VAL A 292 29.44 27.17 16.11
N LEU A 293 28.42 27.65 16.85
CA LEU A 293 27.60 26.78 17.71
C LEU A 293 26.73 25.86 16.87
N ARG A 294 26.11 26.37 15.80
CA ARG A 294 25.29 25.52 14.93
C ARG A 294 26.13 24.47 14.18
N THR A 295 27.34 24.83 13.75
CA THR A 295 28.31 23.90 13.17
C THR A 295 28.69 22.80 14.16
N ALA A 296 28.95 23.16 15.42
CA ALA A 296 29.22 22.19 16.47
C ALA A 296 28.02 21.26 16.72
N LEU A 297 26.79 21.77 16.72
CA LEU A 297 25.57 20.98 16.88
C LEU A 297 25.35 20.02 15.69
N VAL A 298 25.55 20.48 14.46
CA VAL A 298 25.46 19.63 13.26
C VAL A 298 26.52 18.55 13.28
N ALA A 299 27.78 18.90 13.57
CA ALA A 299 28.88 17.95 13.69
C ALA A 299 28.60 16.90 14.77
N ALA A 300 28.11 17.33 15.94
CA ALA A 300 27.71 16.44 17.02
C ALA A 300 26.55 15.52 16.62
N ALA A 301 25.55 16.03 15.87
CA ALA A 301 24.46 15.22 15.38
C ALA A 301 24.91 14.14 14.39
N VAL A 302 25.78 14.52 13.43
CA VAL A 302 26.35 13.60 12.43
C VAL A 302 27.23 12.54 13.10
N ALA A 303 28.15 12.96 13.98
CA ALA A 303 29.02 12.05 14.72
C ALA A 303 28.23 11.12 15.66
N GLY A 304 27.21 11.65 16.34
CA GLY A 304 26.30 10.88 17.19
C GLY A 304 25.53 9.84 16.39
N LEU A 305 24.96 10.22 15.24
CA LEU A 305 24.24 9.30 14.37
C LEU A 305 25.15 8.19 13.83
N ALA A 306 26.35 8.56 13.36
CA ALA A 306 27.37 7.60 12.94
C ALA A 306 27.72 6.63 14.09
N GLY A 307 27.92 7.15 15.31
CA GLY A 307 28.18 6.33 16.49
C GLY A 307 27.05 5.36 16.83
N VAL A 308 25.79 5.81 16.75
CA VAL A 308 24.60 4.95 16.92
C VAL A 308 24.59 3.83 15.88
N LEU A 309 24.82 4.17 14.61
CA LEU A 309 24.81 3.22 13.50
C LEU A 309 25.92 2.18 13.66
N VAL A 310 27.14 2.63 13.97
CA VAL A 310 28.30 1.77 14.20
C VAL A 310 28.08 0.88 15.43
N GLY A 311 27.69 1.44 16.57
CA GLY A 311 27.42 0.68 17.79
C GLY A 311 26.24 -0.29 17.66
N TRP A 312 25.24 0.06 16.85
CA TRP A 312 24.17 -0.87 16.47
C TRP A 312 24.69 -1.98 15.57
N LEU A 313 25.50 -1.65 14.55
CA LEU A 313 26.06 -2.61 13.60
C LEU A 313 27.00 -3.60 14.31
N PHE A 314 27.91 -3.13 15.15
CA PHE A 314 28.81 -3.99 15.94
C PHE A 314 28.05 -4.88 16.91
N ARG A 315 27.08 -4.35 17.66
CA ARG A 315 26.27 -5.18 18.57
C ARG A 315 25.41 -6.19 17.82
N ARG A 316 25.03 -5.87 16.58
CA ARG A 316 24.29 -6.77 15.70
C ARG A 316 25.17 -7.86 15.10
N LEU A 317 26.38 -7.53 14.66
CA LEU A 317 27.37 -8.49 14.19
C LEU A 317 27.87 -9.41 15.32
N ALA A 318 27.98 -8.89 16.55
CA ALA A 318 28.43 -9.65 17.70
C ALA A 318 27.37 -10.57 18.32
N ARG A 319 26.08 -10.23 18.24
CA ARG A 319 24.99 -11.00 18.91
C ARG A 319 24.14 -11.87 17.99
N ALA A 320 24.18 -11.64 16.68
CA ALA A 320 23.38 -12.41 15.74
C ALA A 320 24.27 -13.38 14.97
N SER A 321 23.91 -14.66 14.92
CA SER A 321 24.24 -15.47 13.75
C SER A 321 23.79 -14.67 12.53
N ALA A 322 24.72 -14.24 11.66
CA ALA A 322 24.47 -13.25 10.60
C ALA A 322 23.18 -13.52 9.80
N GLY A 323 22.83 -14.80 9.63
CA GLY A 323 21.58 -15.25 8.99
C GLY A 323 20.29 -14.70 9.62
N THR A 324 20.11 -14.79 10.95
CA THR A 324 18.85 -14.38 11.61
C THR A 324 18.61 -12.87 11.52
N ALA A 325 19.68 -12.09 11.66
CA ALA A 325 19.66 -10.65 11.47
C ALA A 325 19.35 -10.29 10.00
N ALA A 326 19.98 -10.95 9.03
CA ALA A 326 19.74 -10.71 7.61
C ALA A 326 18.27 -10.95 7.25
N VAL A 327 17.70 -12.09 7.68
CA VAL A 327 16.27 -12.42 7.45
C VAL A 327 15.33 -11.38 8.07
N ARG A 328 15.63 -10.90 9.28
CA ARG A 328 14.75 -9.95 10.00
C ARG A 328 14.68 -8.59 9.30
N HIS A 329 15.79 -8.12 8.74
CA HIS A 329 15.90 -6.77 8.17
C HIS A 329 15.84 -6.74 6.65
N ALA A 330 15.89 -7.87 5.95
CA ALA A 330 15.74 -7.95 4.51
C ALA A 330 14.53 -7.15 3.96
N PRO A 331 13.34 -7.15 4.59
CA PRO A 331 12.21 -6.31 4.14
C PRO A 331 12.47 -4.80 4.26
N THR A 332 13.21 -4.38 5.29
CA THR A 332 13.61 -2.98 5.49
C THR A 332 14.63 -2.56 4.44
N VAL A 333 15.60 -3.44 4.13
CA VAL A 333 16.57 -3.22 3.05
C VAL A 333 15.86 -3.15 1.69
N ALA A 334 14.87 -4.01 1.45
CA ALA A 334 14.03 -3.93 0.25
C ALA A 334 13.29 -2.60 0.17
N GLY A 335 12.68 -2.12 1.26
CA GLY A 335 12.04 -0.80 1.31
C GLY A 335 13.02 0.34 1.00
N GLY A 336 14.23 0.29 1.54
CA GLY A 336 15.28 1.26 1.23
C GLY A 336 15.73 1.20 -0.23
N ALA A 337 15.86 0.00 -0.80
CA ALA A 337 16.19 -0.19 -2.21
C ALA A 337 15.08 0.34 -3.13
N LEU A 338 13.81 0.16 -2.78
CA LEU A 338 12.68 0.71 -3.54
C LEU A 338 12.67 2.25 -3.51
N VAL A 339 12.87 2.86 -2.34
CA VAL A 339 13.00 4.33 -2.20
C VAL A 339 14.19 4.86 -2.99
N ALA A 340 15.34 4.17 -2.94
CA ALA A 340 16.51 4.54 -3.75
C ALA A 340 16.23 4.38 -5.25
N GLY A 341 15.51 3.33 -5.66
CA GLY A 341 15.07 3.13 -7.03
C GLY A 341 14.17 4.27 -7.53
N THR A 342 13.33 4.83 -6.67
CA THR A 342 12.49 6.00 -7.01
C THR A 342 13.34 7.20 -7.46
N PHE A 343 14.54 7.38 -6.92
CA PHE A 343 15.44 8.47 -7.33
C PHE A 343 15.76 8.42 -8.83
N ALA A 344 15.93 7.22 -9.39
CA ALA A 344 16.25 7.04 -10.80
C ALA A 344 15.07 7.31 -11.74
N VAL A 345 13.82 7.18 -11.28
CA VAL A 345 12.62 7.19 -12.15
C VAL A 345 11.59 8.27 -11.79
N HIS A 346 11.77 9.02 -10.71
CA HIS A 346 10.79 9.98 -10.18
C HIS A 346 10.25 10.98 -11.22
N ALA A 347 11.12 11.68 -11.95
CA ALA A 347 10.72 12.70 -12.92
C ALA A 347 9.88 12.11 -14.06
N PRO A 348 10.39 11.14 -14.86
CA PRO A 348 9.59 10.58 -15.96
C PRO A 348 8.31 9.90 -15.46
N LEU A 349 8.35 9.25 -14.29
CA LEU A 349 7.17 8.63 -13.70
C LEU A 349 6.08 9.66 -13.36
N VAL A 350 6.45 10.77 -12.71
CA VAL A 350 5.49 11.80 -12.30
C VAL A 350 4.97 12.56 -13.51
N ASP A 351 5.82 12.87 -14.49
CA ASP A 351 5.43 13.55 -15.72
C ASP A 351 4.45 12.69 -16.55
N GLU A 352 4.72 11.40 -16.69
CA GLU A 352 3.83 10.46 -17.41
C GLU A 352 2.48 10.32 -16.69
N LEU A 353 2.50 10.18 -15.36
CA LEU A 353 1.27 10.09 -14.55
C LEU A 353 0.46 11.39 -14.60
N HIS A 354 1.14 12.53 -14.54
CA HIS A 354 0.53 13.86 -14.62
C HIS A 354 -0.11 14.08 -16.00
N GLY A 355 0.63 13.78 -17.08
CA GLY A 355 0.14 13.84 -18.44
C GLY A 355 -1.05 12.91 -18.67
N PHE A 356 -0.97 11.67 -18.15
CA PHE A 356 -2.08 10.72 -18.19
C PHE A 356 -3.33 11.30 -17.51
N VAL A 357 -3.22 11.76 -16.25
CA VAL A 357 -4.37 12.34 -15.53
C VAL A 357 -4.96 13.52 -16.30
N LEU A 358 -4.12 14.44 -16.78
CA LEU A 358 -4.60 15.60 -17.55
C LEU A 358 -5.26 15.22 -18.88
N SER A 359 -4.85 14.11 -19.51
CA SER A 359 -5.47 13.60 -20.74
C SER A 359 -6.89 13.04 -20.52
N GLN A 360 -7.20 12.62 -19.29
CA GLN A 360 -8.49 12.02 -18.94
C GLN A 360 -9.45 13.02 -18.31
N VAL A 361 -8.94 14.10 -17.73
CA VAL A 361 -9.76 15.10 -17.03
C VAL A 361 -10.54 15.96 -18.03
N PRO A 362 -11.84 16.27 -17.77
CA PRO A 362 -12.63 17.12 -18.66
C PRO A 362 -12.02 18.51 -18.86
N TYR A 363 -12.13 19.06 -20.07
CA TYR A 363 -11.53 20.35 -20.45
C TYR A 363 -11.95 21.52 -19.54
N THR A 364 -13.15 21.43 -18.93
CA THR A 364 -13.70 22.44 -18.02
C THR A 364 -12.93 22.55 -16.71
N VAL A 365 -12.29 21.47 -16.24
CA VAL A 365 -11.53 21.45 -14.98
C VAL A 365 -10.04 21.15 -15.18
N ALA A 366 -9.63 20.77 -16.40
CA ALA A 366 -8.24 20.48 -16.73
C ALA A 366 -7.29 21.66 -16.44
N GLY A 367 -7.76 22.91 -16.61
CA GLY A 367 -7.00 24.11 -16.24
C GLY A 367 -6.70 24.15 -14.74
N THR A 368 -7.73 24.03 -13.90
CA THR A 368 -7.62 24.00 -12.44
C THR A 368 -6.77 22.83 -11.95
N VAL A 369 -6.98 21.63 -12.51
CA VAL A 369 -6.19 20.45 -12.13
C VAL A 369 -4.73 20.65 -12.51
N ARG A 370 -4.42 21.18 -13.71
CA ARG A 370 -3.05 21.48 -14.14
C ARG A 370 -2.38 22.51 -13.23
N GLU A 371 -3.09 23.58 -12.89
CA GLU A 371 -2.59 24.63 -12.00
C GLU A 371 -2.32 24.10 -10.58
N GLN A 372 -3.27 23.39 -9.98
CA GLN A 372 -3.14 22.83 -8.63
C GLN A 372 -2.07 21.74 -8.56
N SER A 373 -2.05 20.80 -9.51
CA SER A 373 -1.02 19.77 -9.57
C SER A 373 0.37 20.37 -9.85
N GLY A 374 0.46 21.37 -10.74
CA GLY A 374 1.69 22.11 -10.98
C GLY A 374 2.19 22.84 -9.74
N ALA A 375 1.29 23.44 -8.96
CA ALA A 375 1.61 24.08 -7.68
C ALA A 375 2.08 23.06 -6.62
N ILE A 376 1.45 21.88 -6.56
CA ILE A 376 1.89 20.79 -5.67
C ILE A 376 3.28 20.29 -6.09
N LEU A 377 3.51 20.06 -7.38
CA LEU A 377 4.79 19.57 -7.90
C LEU A 377 5.91 20.61 -7.75
N SER A 378 5.61 21.90 -7.92
CA SER A 378 6.57 22.97 -7.67
C SER A 378 6.88 23.12 -6.17
N TYR A 379 5.89 22.95 -5.30
CA TYR A 379 6.07 23.04 -3.85
C TYR A 379 6.82 21.84 -3.25
N TYR A 380 6.42 20.61 -3.57
CA TYR A 380 6.98 19.41 -2.96
C TYR A 380 8.15 18.81 -3.74
N GLY A 381 8.25 19.07 -5.05
CA GLY A 381 9.17 18.42 -5.97
C GLY A 381 8.69 17.04 -6.44
N THR A 382 9.11 16.65 -7.64
CA THR A 382 8.75 15.37 -8.26
C THR A 382 9.25 14.17 -7.46
N PHE A 383 10.39 14.28 -6.76
CA PHE A 383 10.94 13.18 -5.96
C PHE A 383 10.06 12.88 -4.75
N THR A 384 9.64 13.90 -4.02
CA THR A 384 8.71 13.78 -2.89
C THR A 384 7.38 13.22 -3.37
N ALA A 385 6.86 13.70 -4.50
CA ALA A 385 5.63 13.16 -5.09
C ALA A 385 5.76 11.67 -5.42
N ALA A 386 6.86 11.26 -6.07
CA ALA A 386 7.13 9.86 -6.39
C ALA A 386 7.31 8.98 -5.14
N ALA A 387 7.97 9.48 -4.09
CA ALA A 387 8.13 8.79 -2.82
C ALA A 387 6.79 8.61 -2.09
N VAL A 388 5.92 9.62 -2.12
CA VAL A 388 4.54 9.54 -1.60
C VAL A 388 3.75 8.51 -2.40
N LEU A 389 3.80 8.54 -3.74
CA LEU A 389 3.15 7.55 -4.60
C LEU A 389 3.63 6.12 -4.28
N LEU A 390 4.94 5.92 -4.12
CA LEU A 390 5.50 4.64 -3.69
C LEU A 390 4.93 4.21 -2.34
N ALA A 391 4.86 5.12 -1.36
CA ALA A 391 4.29 4.82 -0.05
C ALA A 391 2.81 4.42 -0.14
N VAL A 392 2.00 5.16 -0.91
CA VAL A 392 0.58 4.82 -1.15
C VAL A 392 0.45 3.43 -1.77
N VAL A 393 1.24 3.13 -2.80
CA VAL A 393 1.25 1.84 -3.48
C VAL A 393 1.61 0.69 -2.53
N LEU A 394 2.64 0.85 -1.71
CA LEU A 394 3.05 -0.17 -0.73
C LEU A 394 2.04 -0.32 0.43
N VAL A 395 1.37 0.77 0.82
CA VAL A 395 0.26 0.72 1.78
C VAL A 395 -0.91 -0.05 1.21
N ALA A 396 -1.31 0.19 -0.04
CA ALA A 396 -2.38 -0.55 -0.70
C ALA A 396 -2.07 -2.05 -0.82
N ALA A 397 -0.83 -2.42 -1.17
CA ALA A 397 -0.38 -3.81 -1.15
C ALA A 397 -0.50 -4.44 0.24
N THR A 398 -0.06 -3.71 1.28
CA THR A 398 -0.13 -4.16 2.67
C THR A 398 -1.58 -4.32 3.13
N ALA A 399 -2.45 -3.36 2.79
CA ALA A 399 -3.87 -3.40 3.09
C ALA A 399 -4.56 -4.60 2.43
N THR A 400 -4.23 -4.90 1.17
CA THR A 400 -4.72 -6.09 0.45
C THR A 400 -4.35 -7.38 1.17
N LEU A 401 -3.09 -7.52 1.60
CA LEU A 401 -2.62 -8.67 2.39
C LEU A 401 -3.29 -8.77 3.77
N VAL A 402 -3.53 -7.63 4.42
CA VAL A 402 -4.22 -7.58 5.71
C VAL A 402 -5.70 -7.95 5.53
N ALA A 403 -6.37 -7.46 4.49
CA ALA A 403 -7.75 -7.81 4.17
C ALA A 403 -7.90 -9.32 3.91
N ALA A 404 -7.02 -9.91 3.10
CA ALA A 404 -6.96 -11.35 2.88
C ALA A 404 -6.79 -12.12 4.21
N ARG A 405 -5.87 -11.68 5.06
CA ARG A 405 -5.65 -12.26 6.39
C ARG A 405 -6.88 -12.13 7.30
N VAL A 406 -7.57 -10.99 7.28
CA VAL A 406 -8.78 -10.76 8.07
C VAL A 406 -9.91 -11.66 7.58
N GLY A 407 -10.10 -11.81 6.27
CA GLY A 407 -11.08 -12.74 5.69
C GLY A 407 -10.88 -14.19 6.16
N VAL A 408 -9.62 -14.66 6.15
CA VAL A 408 -9.24 -15.99 6.68
C VAL A 408 -9.39 -16.07 8.21
N GLY A 409 -9.13 -14.97 8.92
CA GLY A 409 -9.27 -14.89 10.38
C GLY A 409 -10.71 -14.95 10.84
N LEU A 410 -11.61 -14.27 10.12
CA LEU A 410 -13.06 -14.24 10.36
C LEU A 410 -13.79 -15.47 9.79
N ARG A 411 -13.07 -16.42 9.18
CA ARG A 411 -13.64 -17.58 8.48
C ARG A 411 -14.63 -17.22 7.38
N ILE A 412 -14.46 -16.04 6.78
CA ILE A 412 -15.19 -15.64 5.57
C ILE A 412 -14.64 -16.39 4.37
N LEU A 413 -13.33 -16.65 4.37
CA LEU A 413 -12.66 -17.49 3.38
C LEU A 413 -12.15 -18.77 4.06
N PRO A 414 -12.43 -19.95 3.48
CA PRO A 414 -11.86 -21.21 3.94
C PRO A 414 -10.33 -21.16 3.85
N VAL A 415 -9.65 -21.74 4.84
CA VAL A 415 -8.18 -21.74 4.89
C VAL A 415 -7.62 -22.69 3.84
N ASP A 416 -8.25 -23.86 3.70
CA ASP A 416 -7.72 -24.98 2.91
C ASP A 416 -8.04 -24.83 1.41
N THR A 417 -8.97 -23.92 1.06
CA THR A 417 -9.36 -23.63 -0.33
C THR A 417 -9.32 -22.12 -0.62
N PHE A 418 -8.43 -21.39 0.07
CA PHE A 418 -8.36 -19.92 0.01
C PHE A 418 -8.25 -19.37 -1.42
N GLY A 419 -7.40 -19.97 -2.26
CA GLY A 419 -7.18 -19.54 -3.64
C GLY A 419 -8.47 -19.59 -4.48
N PRO A 420 -9.07 -20.79 -4.66
CA PRO A 420 -10.34 -20.93 -5.39
C PRO A 420 -11.48 -20.11 -4.78
N ALA A 421 -11.53 -20.05 -3.45
CA ALA A 421 -12.55 -19.29 -2.74
C ALA A 421 -12.49 -17.80 -3.03
N LEU A 422 -11.28 -17.21 -2.96
CA LEU A 422 -11.06 -15.81 -3.31
C LEU A 422 -11.31 -15.56 -4.80
N ALA A 423 -10.91 -16.50 -5.66
CA ALA A 423 -11.13 -16.43 -7.10
C ALA A 423 -12.63 -16.30 -7.41
N ALA A 424 -13.42 -17.26 -6.93
CA ALA A 424 -14.85 -17.32 -7.12
C ALA A 424 -15.60 -16.16 -6.45
N ALA A 425 -15.26 -15.79 -5.22
CA ALA A 425 -15.87 -14.64 -4.55
C ALA A 425 -15.62 -13.34 -5.32
N GLY A 426 -14.39 -13.14 -5.82
CA GLY A 426 -14.04 -12.00 -6.66
C GLY A 426 -14.84 -11.96 -7.97
N LEU A 427 -14.97 -13.11 -8.66
CA LEU A 427 -15.77 -13.23 -9.88
C LEU A 427 -17.26 -12.99 -9.61
N PHE A 428 -17.80 -13.50 -8.51
CA PHE A 428 -19.19 -13.32 -8.14
C PHE A 428 -19.51 -11.86 -7.86
N VAL A 429 -18.67 -11.18 -7.06
CA VAL A 429 -18.78 -9.73 -6.81
C VAL A 429 -18.70 -8.95 -8.12
N ALA A 430 -17.71 -9.27 -8.97
CA ALA A 430 -17.57 -8.62 -10.27
C ALA A 430 -18.81 -8.82 -11.16
N ALA A 431 -19.34 -10.04 -11.24
CA ALA A 431 -20.55 -10.33 -12.01
C ALA A 431 -21.78 -9.60 -11.44
N ALA A 432 -21.95 -9.56 -10.12
CA ALA A 432 -23.06 -8.89 -9.47
C ALA A 432 -23.09 -7.39 -9.76
N PHE A 433 -21.96 -6.69 -9.62
CA PHE A 433 -21.87 -5.26 -9.96
C PHE A 433 -21.90 -5.00 -11.46
N ALA A 434 -21.38 -5.89 -12.29
CA ALA A 434 -21.48 -5.76 -13.73
C ALA A 434 -22.94 -5.94 -14.22
N GLY A 435 -23.70 -6.83 -13.57
CA GLY A 435 -25.11 -7.10 -13.88
C GLY A 435 -26.06 -5.95 -13.56
N THR A 436 -25.64 -4.96 -12.75
CA THR A 436 -26.42 -3.73 -12.53
C THR A 436 -26.19 -2.67 -13.62
N THR A 437 -25.40 -2.99 -14.65
CA THR A 437 -25.09 -2.07 -15.75
C THR A 437 -25.73 -2.54 -17.05
N ASP A 438 -26.15 -1.60 -17.89
CA ASP A 438 -26.71 -1.92 -19.21
C ASP A 438 -25.68 -2.50 -20.20
N ALA A 439 -24.39 -2.46 -19.84
CA ALA A 439 -23.31 -2.99 -20.65
C ALA A 439 -23.25 -4.52 -20.67
N VAL A 440 -23.85 -5.19 -19.67
CA VAL A 440 -23.80 -6.64 -19.51
C VAL A 440 -25.20 -7.22 -19.66
N THR A 441 -25.37 -8.10 -20.64
CA THR A 441 -26.66 -8.78 -20.86
C THR A 441 -27.00 -9.72 -19.69
N PRO A 442 -28.27 -9.94 -19.37
CA PRO A 442 -28.68 -10.88 -18.32
C PRO A 442 -28.09 -12.29 -18.49
N LEU A 443 -28.00 -12.77 -19.73
CA LEU A 443 -27.36 -14.05 -20.05
C LEU A 443 -25.88 -14.07 -19.68
N ARG A 444 -25.13 -12.99 -19.98
CA ARG A 444 -23.71 -12.88 -19.64
C ARG A 444 -23.52 -12.79 -18.13
N PHE A 445 -24.35 -12.02 -17.44
CA PHE A 445 -24.37 -11.96 -15.97
C PHE A 445 -24.53 -13.36 -15.36
N LEU A 446 -25.56 -14.10 -15.75
CA LEU A 446 -25.83 -15.45 -15.24
C LEU A 446 -24.68 -16.42 -15.57
N ALA A 447 -24.15 -16.37 -16.79
CA ALA A 447 -23.00 -17.20 -17.18
C ALA A 447 -21.77 -16.92 -16.30
N CYS A 448 -21.51 -15.65 -15.95
CA CYS A 448 -20.40 -15.28 -15.07
C CYS A 448 -20.63 -15.75 -13.63
N VAL A 449 -21.86 -15.69 -13.13
CA VAL A 449 -22.23 -16.22 -11.81
C VAL A 449 -22.04 -17.73 -11.76
N VAL A 450 -22.54 -18.47 -12.76
CA VAL A 450 -22.35 -19.92 -12.86
C VAL A 450 -20.87 -20.27 -12.94
N ALA A 451 -20.10 -19.55 -13.76
CA ALA A 451 -18.66 -19.77 -13.86
C ALA A 451 -17.93 -19.49 -12.53
N ALA A 452 -18.36 -18.50 -11.74
CA ALA A 452 -17.81 -18.26 -10.41
C ALA A 452 -18.06 -19.45 -9.46
N LEU A 453 -19.26 -20.03 -9.48
CA LEU A 453 -19.59 -21.22 -8.68
C LEU A 453 -18.81 -22.45 -9.16
N VAL A 454 -18.65 -22.63 -10.47
CA VAL A 454 -17.82 -23.71 -11.03
C VAL A 454 -16.36 -23.57 -10.61
N VAL A 455 -15.82 -22.35 -10.61
CA VAL A 455 -14.45 -22.07 -10.13
C VAL A 455 -14.30 -22.41 -8.65
N TRP A 456 -15.30 -22.08 -7.83
CA TRP A 456 -15.31 -22.45 -6.40
C TRP A 456 -15.24 -23.97 -6.24
N ASP A 457 -16.24 -24.66 -6.79
CA ASP A 457 -16.47 -26.09 -6.58
C ASP A 457 -15.35 -26.94 -7.18
N ALA A 458 -14.92 -26.64 -8.41
CA ALA A 458 -13.81 -27.36 -9.04
C ALA A 458 -12.48 -27.16 -8.28
N GLY A 459 -12.26 -26.00 -7.68
CA GLY A 459 -11.04 -25.73 -6.91
C GLY A 459 -11.08 -26.35 -5.51
N GLU A 460 -12.23 -26.35 -4.85
CA GLU A 460 -12.44 -27.07 -3.59
C GLU A 460 -12.32 -28.58 -3.78
N TYR A 461 -12.92 -29.13 -4.83
CA TYR A 461 -12.77 -30.54 -5.16
C TYR A 461 -11.32 -30.90 -5.48
N ALA A 462 -10.60 -30.06 -6.22
CA ALA A 462 -9.20 -30.31 -6.59
C ALA A 462 -8.22 -30.25 -5.42
N THR A 463 -8.50 -29.43 -4.41
CA THR A 463 -7.70 -29.36 -3.17
C THR A 463 -7.93 -30.61 -2.33
N GLN A 464 -9.18 -30.98 -2.08
CA GLN A 464 -9.55 -32.20 -1.34
C GLN A 464 -9.06 -33.49 -2.02
N LEU A 465 -9.24 -33.62 -3.34
CA LEU A 465 -8.78 -34.78 -4.08
C LEU A 465 -7.24 -34.89 -4.08
N GLY A 466 -6.57 -33.73 -4.12
CA GLY A 466 -5.13 -33.66 -3.92
C GLY A 466 -4.71 -34.19 -2.54
N ASP A 467 -5.50 -33.90 -1.49
CA ASP A 467 -5.26 -34.30 -0.09
C ASP A 467 -5.36 -35.81 0.08
N GLU A 468 -6.35 -36.40 -0.57
CA GLU A 468 -6.64 -37.82 -0.41
C GLU A 468 -5.74 -38.71 -1.26
N ILE A 469 -5.44 -38.33 -2.51
CA ILE A 469 -4.85 -39.24 -3.50
C ILE A 469 -3.42 -38.83 -3.92
N GLY A 470 -3.02 -37.57 -3.67
CA GLY A 470 -1.68 -37.06 -3.96
C GLY A 470 -1.38 -36.82 -5.45
N ARG A 471 -0.28 -36.09 -5.72
CA ARG A 471 -0.01 -35.48 -7.04
C ARG A 471 0.31 -36.41 -8.22
N HIS A 472 0.42 -37.73 -8.02
CA HIS A 472 0.91 -38.67 -9.05
C HIS A 472 -0.18 -39.55 -9.68
N VAL A 473 -1.39 -39.56 -9.11
CA VAL A 473 -2.50 -40.34 -9.64
C VAL A 473 -3.27 -39.53 -10.67
N SER A 474 -3.69 -40.16 -11.77
CA SER A 474 -4.51 -39.49 -12.79
C SER A 474 -5.94 -39.31 -12.28
N THR A 475 -6.32 -38.06 -12.03
CA THR A 475 -7.65 -37.69 -11.50
C THR A 475 -8.59 -37.09 -12.56
N ALA A 476 -8.10 -36.90 -13.80
CA ALA A 476 -8.81 -36.17 -14.85
C ALA A 476 -10.21 -36.70 -15.18
N GLY A 477 -10.41 -38.03 -15.13
CA GLY A 477 -11.71 -38.63 -15.42
C GLY A 477 -12.78 -38.29 -14.37
N VAL A 478 -12.43 -38.42 -13.09
CA VAL A 478 -13.35 -38.14 -11.98
C VAL A 478 -13.60 -36.64 -11.87
N GLU A 479 -12.55 -35.81 -12.01
CA GLU A 479 -12.68 -34.35 -12.05
C GLU A 479 -13.55 -33.88 -13.22
N GLY A 480 -13.45 -34.52 -14.39
CA GLY A 480 -14.28 -34.21 -15.55
C GLY A 480 -15.77 -34.49 -15.29
N VAL A 481 -16.10 -35.63 -14.68
CA VAL A 481 -17.49 -35.97 -14.32
C VAL A 481 -18.04 -34.99 -13.30
N HIS A 482 -17.26 -34.67 -12.26
CA HIS A 482 -17.65 -33.69 -11.25
C HIS A 482 -17.90 -32.32 -11.89
N LEU A 483 -16.95 -31.81 -12.68
CA LEU A 483 -17.06 -30.53 -13.39
C LEU A 483 -18.31 -30.45 -14.28
N VAL A 484 -18.62 -31.51 -15.03
CA VAL A 484 -19.84 -31.58 -15.85
C VAL A 484 -21.09 -31.54 -14.98
N GLY A 485 -21.10 -32.27 -13.86
CA GLY A 485 -22.17 -32.24 -12.87
C GLY A 485 -22.39 -30.82 -12.32
N THR A 486 -21.34 -30.15 -11.87
CA THR A 486 -21.36 -28.77 -11.38
C THR A 486 -21.91 -27.80 -12.42
N LEU A 487 -21.46 -27.93 -13.67
CA LEU A 487 -21.92 -27.10 -14.77
C LEU A 487 -23.42 -27.30 -15.04
N LEU A 488 -23.89 -28.56 -15.07
CA LEU A 488 -25.31 -28.87 -15.28
C LEU A 488 -26.19 -28.30 -14.17
N VAL A 489 -25.77 -28.44 -12.91
CA VAL A 489 -26.47 -27.85 -11.75
C VAL A 489 -26.51 -26.32 -11.87
N GLY A 490 -25.39 -25.69 -12.23
CA GLY A 490 -25.32 -24.25 -12.44
C GLY A 490 -26.23 -23.76 -13.57
N VAL A 491 -26.26 -24.47 -14.70
CA VAL A 491 -27.17 -24.16 -15.83
C VAL A 491 -28.63 -24.31 -15.44
N ALA A 492 -28.98 -25.37 -14.71
CA ALA A 492 -30.34 -25.58 -14.20
C ALA A 492 -30.75 -24.46 -13.22
N ALA A 493 -29.86 -24.06 -12.32
CA ALA A 493 -30.09 -22.95 -11.40
C ALA A 493 -30.26 -21.61 -12.13
N ALA A 494 -29.44 -21.34 -13.16
CA ALA A 494 -29.58 -20.15 -13.99
C ALA A 494 -30.91 -20.13 -14.77
N ALA A 495 -31.33 -21.27 -15.33
CA ALA A 495 -32.62 -21.40 -16.01
C ALA A 495 -33.79 -21.15 -15.05
N LEU A 496 -33.72 -21.69 -13.83
CA LEU A 496 -34.70 -21.43 -12.79
C LEU A 496 -34.73 -19.94 -12.39
N ALA A 497 -33.57 -19.30 -12.23
CA ALA A 497 -33.49 -17.88 -11.92
C ALA A 497 -34.13 -17.01 -13.01
N VAL A 498 -33.92 -17.34 -14.29
CA VAL A 498 -34.60 -16.67 -15.42
C VAL A 498 -36.11 -16.88 -15.36
N ALA A 499 -36.58 -18.09 -15.09
CA ALA A 499 -38.01 -18.39 -14.98
C ALA A 499 -38.66 -17.59 -13.83
N VAL A 500 -38.00 -17.52 -12.67
CA VAL A 500 -38.46 -16.74 -11.52
C VAL A 500 -38.46 -15.24 -11.85
N ALA A 501 -37.41 -14.73 -12.49
CA ALA A 501 -37.34 -13.32 -12.89
C ALA A 501 -38.46 -12.95 -13.88
N ASN A 502 -38.68 -13.76 -14.91
CA ASN A 502 -39.76 -13.56 -15.89
C ASN A 502 -41.15 -13.64 -15.26
N TYR A 503 -41.35 -14.55 -14.32
CA TYR A 503 -42.59 -14.65 -13.57
C TYR A 503 -42.81 -13.41 -12.68
N GLY A 504 -41.76 -12.94 -12.01
CA GLY A 504 -41.78 -11.75 -11.16
C GLY A 504 -42.05 -10.47 -11.94
N THR A 505 -41.45 -10.29 -13.12
CA THR A 505 -41.71 -9.13 -13.98
C THR A 505 -43.15 -9.12 -14.51
N ALA A 506 -43.69 -10.27 -14.89
CA ALA A 506 -45.10 -10.40 -15.28
C ALA A 506 -46.06 -10.00 -14.14
N MET A 507 -45.71 -10.29 -12.88
CA MET A 507 -46.47 -9.92 -11.68
C MET A 507 -46.31 -8.44 -11.28
N ALA A 508 -45.12 -7.85 -11.47
CA ALA A 508 -44.79 -6.52 -10.98
C ALA A 508 -45.57 -5.39 -11.66
N PHE A 509 -46.00 -5.58 -12.92
CA PHE A 509 -46.87 -4.63 -13.62
C PHE A 509 -48.28 -4.53 -13.00
N ALA A 510 -48.65 -5.44 -12.09
CA ALA A 510 -49.96 -5.48 -11.45
C ALA A 510 -49.97 -5.11 -9.95
N ASN A 511 -48.81 -4.93 -9.30
CA ASN A 511 -48.76 -4.80 -7.84
C ASN A 511 -47.66 -3.82 -7.33
N PRO A 512 -48.03 -2.72 -6.65
CA PRO A 512 -47.07 -1.76 -6.08
C PRO A 512 -46.18 -2.34 -4.97
N ASN A 513 -46.49 -3.52 -4.43
CA ASN A 513 -45.68 -4.21 -3.42
C ASN A 513 -44.57 -5.11 -4.00
N ALA A 514 -44.43 -5.19 -5.33
CA ALA A 514 -43.46 -6.08 -5.96
C ALA A 514 -42.00 -5.73 -5.63
N LEU A 515 -41.68 -4.43 -5.47
CA LEU A 515 -40.32 -3.95 -5.25
C LEU A 515 -39.79 -4.29 -3.84
N PRO A 516 -40.53 -4.04 -2.74
CA PRO A 516 -40.15 -4.52 -1.41
C PRO A 516 -39.99 -6.04 -1.32
N VAL A 517 -40.89 -6.80 -1.97
CA VAL A 517 -40.82 -8.28 -1.98
C VAL A 517 -39.58 -8.76 -2.74
N ALA A 518 -39.21 -8.15 -3.86
CA ALA A 518 -37.98 -8.48 -4.59
C ALA A 518 -36.73 -8.18 -3.76
N VAL A 519 -36.70 -7.08 -3.02
CA VAL A 519 -35.59 -6.73 -2.12
C VAL A 519 -35.46 -7.73 -0.97
N VAL A 520 -36.58 -8.05 -0.29
CA VAL A 520 -36.59 -9.06 0.79
C VAL A 520 -36.21 -10.44 0.25
N GLY A 521 -36.76 -10.85 -0.89
CA GLY A 521 -36.44 -12.11 -1.56
C GLY A 521 -34.97 -12.21 -1.95
N SER A 522 -34.37 -11.13 -2.45
CA SER A 522 -32.94 -11.06 -2.75
C SER A 522 -32.10 -11.19 -1.47
N GLY A 523 -32.52 -10.54 -0.37
CA GLY A 523 -31.88 -10.68 0.93
C GLY A 523 -31.95 -12.11 1.48
N VAL A 524 -33.11 -12.77 1.37
CA VAL A 524 -33.28 -14.17 1.77
C VAL A 524 -32.45 -15.10 0.89
N ALA A 525 -32.40 -14.89 -0.42
CA ALA A 525 -31.59 -15.67 -1.34
C ALA A 525 -30.08 -15.53 -1.04
N LEU A 526 -29.62 -14.31 -0.73
CA LEU A 526 -28.24 -14.07 -0.29
C LEU A 526 -27.93 -14.77 1.04
N LEU A 527 -28.84 -14.72 2.01
CA LEU A 527 -28.68 -15.44 3.27
C LEU A 527 -28.64 -16.95 3.05
N ALA A 528 -29.55 -17.49 2.24
CA ALA A 528 -29.60 -18.90 1.89
C ALA A 528 -28.30 -19.36 1.19
N LEU A 529 -27.76 -18.54 0.28
CA LEU A 529 -26.46 -18.78 -0.36
C LEU A 529 -25.33 -18.83 0.68
N VAL A 530 -25.29 -17.87 1.61
CA VAL A 530 -24.29 -17.85 2.69
C VAL A 530 -24.39 -19.08 3.60
N PHE A 531 -25.60 -19.57 3.87
CA PHE A 531 -25.80 -20.79 4.65
C PHE A 531 -25.46 -22.06 3.88
N ALA A 532 -25.70 -22.10 2.56
CA ALA A 532 -25.36 -23.26 1.73
C ALA A 532 -23.85 -23.41 1.49
N LEU A 533 -23.08 -22.32 1.61
CA LEU A 533 -21.62 -22.29 1.49
C LEU A 533 -20.88 -22.57 2.82
N LYS A 534 -21.61 -22.84 3.91
CA LYS A 534 -21.08 -23.19 5.23
C LYS A 534 -21.37 -24.63 5.56
#